data_AF-A0A3D2Z2T5-F1
#
_entry.id   AF-A0A3D2Z2T5-F1
#
_cell.length_a   1.000
_cell.length_b   1.000
_cell.length_c   1.000
_cell.angle_alpha   90.00
_cell.angle_beta   90.00
_cell.angle_gamma   90.00
#
_symmetry.space_group_name_H-M   'P 1'
#
loop_
_entity.id
_entity.type
_entity.pdbx_description
1 polymer ?
#
loop_
_entity_poly.entity_id
_entity_poly.type
_entity_poly.pdbx_seq_one_letter_code
_entity_poly.pdbx_strand_id
1 'polypeptide(L)'
;MVAMPLCSLLLSCNSDDDAAEENVIGPDSRAGVSLDDDVLEEMYAAVEQAIGLLAVGGGTVDGAGGGQIVVAGSTFRFAEYSPDGLFFLDGELTMNLLASPITVQGEMTFRDPQRQGPIVVDMTIDIGTDPITYGGTVTVAGEVIDVAAAEVGE
;
A
#
# COMPACT_ATOMS: atom_id res chain seq x y z
N MET A 1 29.83 46.74 44.89
CA MET A 1 28.91 46.54 43.75
C MET A 1 27.71 45.76 44.26
N VAL A 2 26.53 46.34 44.03
CA VAL A 2 25.14 45.86 44.19
C VAL A 2 24.98 44.50 43.47
N ALA A 3 24.21 43.45 43.84
CA ALA A 3 23.04 43.19 44.69
C ALA A 3 23.07 41.67 45.08
N MET A 4 22.88 41.26 46.34
CA MET A 4 21.61 40.90 47.03
C MET A 4 21.20 39.41 46.95
N PRO A 5 20.49 38.88 47.99
CA PRO A 5 20.79 37.60 48.65
C PRO A 5 19.56 36.63 48.70
N LEU A 6 19.51 35.75 49.71
CA LEU A 6 18.43 34.87 50.24
C LEU A 6 18.50 33.40 49.78
N CYS A 7 18.74 32.39 50.64
CA CYS A 7 18.01 31.90 51.83
C CYS A 7 16.51 31.61 51.61
N SER A 8 16.13 30.32 51.64
CA SER A 8 14.94 29.71 52.31
C SER A 8 14.73 28.30 51.69
N LEU A 9 14.98 27.19 52.38
CA LEU A 9 14.09 26.48 53.34
C LEU A 9 12.64 26.26 52.84
N LEU A 10 12.37 24.99 52.57
CA LEU A 10 11.20 24.17 52.96
C LEU A 10 9.79 24.48 52.43
N LEU A 11 9.31 23.49 51.66
CA LEU A 11 7.99 22.82 51.68
C LEU A 11 6.71 23.64 51.92
N SER A 12 5.83 23.64 50.92
CA SER A 12 4.43 23.17 51.07
C SER A 12 3.78 22.87 49.71
N CYS A 13 2.93 21.84 49.71
CA CYS A 13 2.32 21.08 48.61
C CYS A 13 1.14 21.74 47.87
N ASN A 14 0.91 21.29 46.63
CA ASN A 14 -0.39 20.92 46.00
C ASN A 14 -0.06 20.26 44.65
N SER A 15 -0.14 18.94 44.48
CA SER A 15 -1.31 18.09 44.15
C SER A 15 -1.40 17.81 42.64
N ASP A 16 -1.66 16.53 42.32
CA ASP A 16 -2.02 15.96 41.00
C ASP A 16 -0.89 15.97 39.93
N ASP A 17 -0.67 14.95 39.09
CA ASP A 17 -1.41 13.75 38.73
C ASP A 17 -0.43 12.80 38.03
N ASP A 18 -0.78 11.53 38.01
CA ASP A 18 -0.18 10.42 37.28
C ASP A 18 0.27 10.73 35.84
N ALA A 19 1.40 10.15 35.45
CA ALA A 19 1.48 9.15 34.37
C ALA A 19 2.93 8.99 33.92
N ALA A 20 3.39 7.74 33.95
CA ALA A 20 4.55 7.35 33.17
C ALA A 20 4.19 7.51 31.69
N GLU A 21 4.71 8.55 31.06
CA GLU A 21 4.70 8.63 29.60
C GLU A 21 5.72 7.61 29.09
N GLU A 22 5.22 6.41 28.82
CA GLU A 22 5.79 5.45 27.90
C GLU A 22 6.10 6.23 26.62
N ASN A 23 7.39 6.47 26.34
CA ASN A 23 7.79 7.09 25.10
C ASN A 23 7.67 6.02 24.01
N VAL A 24 6.42 5.75 23.61
CA VAL A 24 6.07 5.03 22.39
C VAL A 24 6.66 5.87 21.26
N ILE A 25 7.80 5.45 20.75
CA ILE A 25 8.27 5.85 19.44
C ILE A 25 7.27 5.21 18.47
N GLY A 26 6.11 5.83 18.30
CA GLY A 26 5.28 5.65 17.13
C GLY A 26 6.14 6.02 15.91
N PRO A 27 5.96 5.35 14.76
CA PRO A 27 6.71 5.71 13.56
C PRO A 27 6.47 7.19 13.27
N ASP A 28 7.54 7.96 13.44
CA ASP A 28 7.65 9.38 13.15
C ASP A 28 7.11 9.59 11.74
N SER A 29 5.90 10.15 11.66
CA SER A 29 5.18 10.51 10.43
C SER A 29 5.86 11.71 9.76
N ARG A 30 7.14 11.55 9.43
CA ARG A 30 7.97 12.57 8.76
C ARG A 30 8.04 12.26 7.28
N ALA A 31 7.24 13.01 6.52
CA ALA A 31 7.22 13.13 5.06
C ALA A 31 6.77 11.83 4.35
N GLY A 32 5.51 11.70 3.94
CA GLY A 32 4.92 12.64 2.99
C GLY A 32 5.57 12.51 1.61
N VAL A 33 5.71 11.28 1.12
CA VAL A 33 5.81 11.05 -0.32
C VAL A 33 4.41 10.71 -0.78
N SER A 34 3.68 11.69 -1.32
CA SER A 34 2.45 11.43 -2.09
C SER A 34 2.81 10.65 -3.35
N LEU A 35 2.97 9.34 -3.17
CA LEU A 35 3.10 8.28 -4.17
C LEU A 35 1.79 7.51 -4.29
N ASP A 36 0.88 7.72 -3.34
CA ASP A 36 -0.15 6.78 -2.92
C ASP A 36 -1.31 6.64 -3.91
N ASP A 37 -1.91 7.73 -4.39
CA ASP A 37 -3.12 7.63 -5.21
C ASP A 37 -2.86 7.12 -6.63
N ASP A 38 -1.91 7.69 -7.39
CA ASP A 38 -1.66 7.28 -8.78
C ASP A 38 -1.15 5.82 -8.87
N VAL A 39 -0.28 5.39 -7.94
CA VAL A 39 0.24 4.01 -7.95
C VAL A 39 -0.86 3.02 -7.56
N LEU A 40 -1.71 3.36 -6.58
CA LEU A 40 -2.83 2.51 -6.19
C LEU A 40 -3.91 2.47 -7.27
N GLU A 41 -4.26 3.61 -7.88
CA GLU A 41 -5.26 3.69 -8.97
C GLU A 41 -4.83 2.83 -10.16
N GLU A 42 -3.58 2.97 -10.61
CA GLU A 42 -3.05 2.18 -11.71
C GLU A 42 -2.91 0.68 -11.34
N MET A 43 -2.56 0.36 -10.08
CA MET A 43 -2.58 -1.02 -9.59
C MET A 43 -4.01 -1.59 -9.57
N TYR A 44 -4.99 -0.85 -9.07
CA TYR A 44 -6.38 -1.29 -9.05
C TYR A 44 -6.90 -1.53 -10.46
N ALA A 45 -6.68 -0.58 -11.38
CA ALA A 45 -7.08 -0.74 -12.79
C ALA A 45 -6.41 -1.96 -13.43
N ALA A 46 -5.11 -2.18 -13.17
CA ALA A 46 -4.39 -3.33 -13.68
C ALA A 46 -4.91 -4.66 -13.09
N VAL A 47 -5.21 -4.68 -11.78
CA VAL A 47 -5.79 -5.82 -11.06
C VAL A 47 -7.21 -6.11 -11.53
N GLU A 48 -8.06 -5.11 -11.75
CA GLU A 48 -9.42 -5.29 -12.26
C GLU A 48 -9.43 -5.85 -13.68
N GLN A 49 -8.56 -5.34 -14.58
CA GLN A 49 -8.42 -5.89 -15.92
C GLN A 49 -7.91 -7.35 -15.88
N ALA A 50 -6.98 -7.63 -14.98
CA ALA A 50 -6.48 -8.96 -14.68
C ALA A 50 -7.61 -9.90 -14.20
N ILE A 51 -8.43 -9.47 -13.24
CA ILE A 51 -9.58 -10.24 -12.74
C ILE A 51 -10.60 -10.47 -13.87
N GLY A 52 -10.85 -9.46 -14.71
CA GLY A 52 -11.70 -9.60 -15.90
C GLY A 52 -11.22 -10.71 -16.85
N LEU A 53 -9.90 -10.88 -17.00
CA LEU A 53 -9.32 -11.98 -17.78
C LEU A 53 -9.48 -13.36 -17.13
N LEU A 54 -9.53 -13.45 -15.79
CA LEU A 54 -9.85 -14.72 -15.12
C LEU A 54 -11.23 -15.23 -15.49
N ALA A 55 -12.22 -14.31 -15.57
CA ALA A 55 -13.59 -14.67 -15.89
C ALA A 55 -13.73 -15.31 -17.29
N VAL A 56 -12.80 -15.01 -18.21
CA VAL A 56 -12.77 -15.57 -19.57
C VAL A 56 -11.74 -16.69 -19.76
N GLY A 57 -11.07 -17.14 -18.69
CA GLY A 57 -10.17 -18.30 -18.70
C GLY A 57 -8.69 -17.99 -18.98
N GLY A 58 -8.27 -16.73 -18.84
CA GLY A 58 -6.91 -16.25 -19.09
C GLY A 58 -6.76 -15.52 -20.42
N GLY A 59 -5.56 -15.03 -20.70
CA GLY A 59 -5.29 -14.21 -21.88
C GLY A 59 -4.13 -13.23 -21.68
N THR A 60 -4.06 -12.24 -22.58
CA THR A 60 -3.07 -11.17 -22.53
C THR A 60 -3.78 -9.82 -22.51
N VAL A 61 -3.35 -8.91 -21.63
CA VAL A 61 -3.67 -7.48 -21.73
C VAL A 61 -2.45 -6.77 -22.30
N ASP A 62 -2.61 -6.12 -23.44
CA ASP A 62 -1.57 -5.25 -24.00
C ASP A 62 -1.50 -3.94 -23.21
N GLY A 63 -0.28 -3.56 -22.81
CA GLY A 63 0.04 -2.26 -22.25
C GLY A 63 0.62 -1.31 -23.29
N ALA A 64 0.69 -0.03 -22.94
CA ALA A 64 1.46 0.98 -23.64
C ALA A 64 2.95 0.58 -23.74
N GLY A 65 3.61 1.06 -24.80
CA GLY A 65 5.04 0.79 -25.02
C GLY A 65 5.40 -0.65 -25.41
N GLY A 66 4.41 -1.54 -25.58
CA GLY A 66 4.62 -2.94 -25.95
C GLY A 66 4.79 -3.89 -24.75
N GLY A 67 4.57 -3.40 -23.53
CA GLY A 67 4.44 -4.24 -22.33
C GLY A 67 3.12 -4.99 -22.29
N GLN A 68 2.99 -5.95 -21.37
CA GLN A 68 1.77 -6.77 -21.29
C GLN A 68 1.57 -7.44 -19.92
N ILE A 69 0.31 -7.75 -19.60
CA ILE A 69 -0.05 -8.70 -18.55
C ILE A 69 -0.38 -10.03 -19.21
N VAL A 70 0.24 -11.12 -18.76
CA VAL A 70 -0.09 -12.48 -19.18
C VAL A 70 -0.78 -13.20 -18.03
N VAL A 71 -1.99 -13.67 -18.29
CA VAL A 71 -2.83 -14.38 -17.33
C VAL A 71 -2.88 -15.85 -17.71
N ALA A 72 -2.32 -16.69 -16.83
CA ALA A 72 -2.28 -18.14 -17.01
C ALA A 72 -2.70 -18.84 -15.73
N GLY A 73 -3.94 -19.36 -15.70
CA GLY A 73 -4.49 -20.02 -14.52
C GLY A 73 -4.65 -19.05 -13.34
N SER A 74 -3.92 -19.30 -12.26
CA SER A 74 -3.88 -18.46 -11.06
C SER A 74 -2.81 -17.38 -11.08
N THR A 75 -2.04 -17.27 -12.15
CA THR A 75 -0.81 -16.45 -12.19
C THR A 75 -0.93 -15.31 -13.18
N PHE A 76 -0.44 -14.14 -12.73
CA PHE A 76 -0.53 -12.84 -13.38
C PHE A 76 0.87 -12.30 -13.54
N ARG A 77 1.39 -12.39 -14.75
CA ARG A 77 2.74 -11.92 -15.03
C ARG A 77 2.69 -10.58 -15.72
N PHE A 78 3.29 -9.58 -15.09
CA PHE A 78 3.49 -8.25 -15.63
C PHE A 78 4.87 -8.23 -16.29
N ALA A 79 4.90 -7.96 -17.59
CA ALA A 79 6.13 -7.85 -18.38
C ALA A 79 6.22 -6.44 -18.96
N GLU A 80 6.97 -5.58 -18.28
CA GLU A 80 7.06 -4.14 -18.56
C GLU A 80 5.68 -3.49 -18.80
N TYR A 81 4.64 -3.97 -18.11
CA TYR A 81 3.28 -3.51 -18.33
C TYR A 81 3.16 -2.05 -17.93
N SER A 82 2.62 -1.24 -18.83
CA SER A 82 2.32 0.15 -18.56
C SER A 82 0.93 0.46 -19.10
N PRO A 83 0.03 1.03 -18.29
CA PRO A 83 -1.27 1.48 -18.78
C PRO A 83 -1.15 2.77 -19.63
N ASP A 84 -0.31 3.71 -19.20
CA ASP A 84 -0.20 5.07 -19.75
C ASP A 84 1.10 5.34 -20.53
N GLY A 85 2.10 4.46 -20.40
CA GLY A 85 3.41 4.55 -21.04
C GLY A 85 4.46 5.33 -20.24
N LEU A 86 4.14 5.83 -19.04
CA LEU A 86 5.07 6.53 -18.15
C LEU A 86 5.40 5.69 -16.91
N PHE A 87 4.44 4.92 -16.40
CA PHE A 87 4.62 4.04 -15.25
C PHE A 87 4.63 2.57 -15.67
N PHE A 88 5.69 1.85 -15.33
CA PHE A 88 5.90 0.46 -15.74
C PHE A 88 5.94 -0.48 -14.55
N LEU A 89 5.28 -1.63 -14.69
CA LEU A 89 5.21 -2.71 -13.72
C LEU A 89 5.82 -3.98 -14.30
N ASP A 90 6.68 -4.63 -13.52
CA ASP A 90 7.24 -5.94 -13.84
C ASP A 90 7.16 -6.85 -12.61
N GLY A 91 6.80 -8.11 -12.81
CA GLY A 91 6.70 -9.08 -11.72
C GLY A 91 5.57 -10.07 -11.88
N GLU A 92 5.23 -10.75 -10.79
CA GLU A 92 4.22 -11.80 -10.82
C GLU A 92 3.34 -11.76 -9.57
N LEU A 93 2.03 -11.85 -9.78
CA LEU A 93 1.05 -12.07 -8.73
C LEU A 93 0.45 -13.47 -8.88
N THR A 94 0.29 -14.16 -7.75
CA THR A 94 -0.39 -15.44 -7.66
C THR A 94 -1.68 -15.27 -6.88
N MET A 95 -2.78 -15.77 -7.45
CA MET A 95 -4.11 -15.72 -6.84
C MET A 95 -4.57 -17.10 -6.39
N ASN A 96 -4.95 -17.23 -5.13
CA ASN A 96 -5.64 -18.42 -4.67
C ASN A 96 -7.15 -18.28 -4.90
N LEU A 97 -7.60 -18.68 -6.09
CA LEU A 97 -9.01 -18.63 -6.50
C LEU A 97 -9.92 -19.57 -5.69
N LEU A 98 -9.35 -20.49 -4.91
CA LEU A 98 -10.09 -21.40 -4.03
C LEU A 98 -10.24 -20.85 -2.61
N ALA A 99 -9.56 -19.75 -2.28
CA ALA A 99 -9.74 -19.04 -1.02
C ALA A 99 -11.00 -18.15 -1.08
N SER A 100 -11.60 -17.91 0.08
CA SER A 100 -12.72 -16.97 0.23
C SER A 100 -12.52 -16.18 1.53
N PRO A 101 -12.14 -14.88 1.46
CA PRO A 101 -11.89 -14.11 0.23
C PRO A 101 -10.69 -14.64 -0.59
N ILE A 102 -10.67 -14.33 -1.89
CA ILE A 102 -9.56 -14.69 -2.80
C ILE A 102 -8.31 -14.02 -2.27
N THR A 103 -7.19 -14.73 -2.15
CA THR A 103 -5.91 -14.12 -1.77
C THR A 103 -5.08 -13.83 -3.00
N VAL A 104 -4.40 -12.68 -3.00
CA VAL A 104 -3.49 -12.22 -4.06
C VAL A 104 -2.16 -11.91 -3.42
N GLN A 105 -1.11 -12.59 -3.85
CA GLN A 105 0.23 -12.43 -3.29
C GLN A 105 1.27 -12.36 -4.37
N GLY A 106 2.31 -11.55 -4.18
CA GLY A 106 3.44 -11.56 -5.08
C GLY A 106 4.38 -10.38 -4.89
N GLU A 107 5.46 -10.41 -5.66
CA GLU A 107 6.45 -9.36 -5.71
C GLU A 107 6.47 -8.76 -7.11
N MET A 108 6.52 -7.43 -7.14
CA MET A 108 6.58 -6.63 -8.34
C MET A 108 7.67 -5.57 -8.19
N THR A 109 7.94 -4.88 -9.28
CA THR A 109 8.82 -3.73 -9.32
C THR A 109 8.15 -2.67 -10.16
N PHE A 110 8.12 -1.44 -9.67
CA PHE A 110 7.71 -0.31 -10.47
C PHE A 110 8.90 0.46 -11.01
N ARG A 111 8.66 1.16 -12.11
CA ARG A 111 9.59 2.12 -12.71
C ARG A 111 8.84 3.27 -13.35
N ASP A 112 9.25 4.47 -13.02
CA ASP A 112 8.87 5.72 -13.67
C ASP A 112 10.14 6.55 -13.99
N PRO A 113 10.05 7.68 -14.72
CA PRO A 113 11.23 8.48 -15.06
C PRO A 113 12.02 9.03 -13.86
N GLN A 114 11.41 9.11 -12.68
CA GLN A 114 11.99 9.68 -11.46
C GLN A 114 12.35 8.63 -10.41
N ARG A 115 11.69 7.45 -10.40
CA ARG A 115 11.78 6.47 -9.32
C ARG A 115 11.72 5.03 -9.84
N GLN A 116 12.25 4.13 -9.02
CA GLN A 116 12.05 2.69 -9.16
C GLN A 116 12.07 2.05 -7.77
N GLY A 117 11.33 0.95 -7.59
CA GLY A 117 11.33 0.27 -6.30
C GLY A 117 10.58 -1.04 -6.30
N PRO A 118 10.85 -1.90 -5.30
CA PRO A 118 10.10 -3.13 -5.11
C PRO A 118 8.68 -2.81 -4.63
N ILE A 119 7.74 -3.67 -5.01
CA ILE A 119 6.37 -3.72 -4.51
C ILE A 119 6.13 -5.13 -3.99
N VAL A 120 5.64 -5.26 -2.77
CA VAL A 120 5.17 -6.54 -2.21
C VAL A 120 3.67 -6.44 -2.02
N VAL A 121 2.93 -7.37 -2.61
CA VAL A 121 1.47 -7.41 -2.56
C VAL A 121 1.04 -8.58 -1.67
N ASP A 122 0.21 -8.30 -0.68
CA ASP A 122 -0.47 -9.29 0.16
C ASP A 122 -1.90 -8.82 0.41
N MET A 123 -2.82 -9.18 -0.50
CA MET A 123 -4.18 -8.66 -0.54
C MET A 123 -5.23 -9.76 -0.53
N THR A 124 -6.47 -9.37 -0.22
CA THR A 124 -7.67 -10.20 -0.33
C THR A 124 -8.73 -9.49 -1.16
N ILE A 125 -9.46 -10.25 -1.99
CA ILE A 125 -10.58 -9.77 -2.79
C ILE A 125 -11.83 -10.56 -2.40
N ASP A 126 -12.86 -9.88 -1.93
CA ASP A 126 -14.18 -10.45 -1.69
C ASP A 126 -15.14 -10.09 -2.83
N ILE A 127 -15.39 -11.05 -3.70
CA ILE A 127 -16.35 -10.95 -4.82
C ILE A 127 -17.77 -11.36 -4.41
N GLY A 128 -17.97 -11.78 -3.15
CA GLY A 128 -19.28 -12.13 -2.60
C GLY A 128 -20.07 -10.92 -2.11
N THR A 129 -19.43 -9.74 -2.06
CA THR A 129 -20.04 -8.46 -1.71
C THR A 129 -20.33 -7.62 -2.97
N ASP A 130 -21.32 -6.74 -2.88
CA ASP A 130 -21.61 -5.71 -3.89
C ASP A 130 -21.60 -4.34 -3.16
N PRO A 131 -20.60 -3.46 -3.40
CA PRO A 131 -19.47 -3.62 -4.34
C PRO A 131 -18.43 -4.67 -3.90
N ILE A 132 -17.54 -5.05 -4.81
CA ILE A 132 -16.38 -5.92 -4.52
C ILE A 132 -15.52 -5.25 -3.45
N THR A 133 -15.16 -6.00 -2.40
CA THR A 133 -14.35 -5.48 -1.29
C THR A 133 -12.89 -5.90 -1.43
N TYR A 134 -11.98 -4.97 -1.19
CA TYR A 134 -10.53 -5.22 -1.14
C TYR A 134 -10.01 -5.11 0.30
N GLY A 135 -8.99 -5.90 0.62
CA GLY A 135 -8.36 -5.95 1.93
C GLY A 135 -6.86 -6.24 1.83
N GLY A 136 -6.10 -5.99 2.89
CA GLY A 136 -4.71 -6.42 3.02
C GLY A 136 -3.72 -5.26 2.92
N THR A 137 -2.52 -5.54 2.40
CA THR A 137 -1.42 -4.57 2.36
C THR A 137 -0.68 -4.59 1.03
N VAL A 138 -0.20 -3.43 0.63
CA VAL A 138 0.77 -3.26 -0.45
C VAL A 138 1.96 -2.52 0.12
N THR A 139 3.16 -3.09 -0.02
CA THR A 139 4.39 -2.43 0.44
C THR A 139 5.16 -1.88 -0.74
N VAL A 140 5.33 -0.57 -0.85
CA VAL A 140 6.06 0.09 -1.94
C VAL A 140 7.37 0.66 -1.39
N ALA A 141 8.51 0.20 -1.91
CA ALA A 141 9.84 0.66 -1.47
C ALA A 141 10.07 0.61 0.06
N GLY A 142 9.38 -0.31 0.76
CA GLY A 142 9.45 -0.48 2.22
C GLY A 142 8.40 0.29 3.02
N GLU A 143 7.57 1.11 2.36
CA GLU A 143 6.41 1.77 2.97
C GLU A 143 5.17 0.89 2.84
N VAL A 144 4.50 0.61 3.96
CA VAL A 144 3.30 -0.24 3.99
C VAL A 144 2.06 0.63 3.81
N ILE A 145 1.29 0.32 2.78
CA ILE A 145 -0.01 0.90 2.47
C ILE A 145 -1.07 -0.11 2.88
N ASP A 146 -1.99 0.33 3.74
CA ASP A 146 -3.15 -0.48 4.11
C ASP A 146 -4.21 -0.37 3.01
N VAL A 147 -4.53 -1.51 2.40
CA VAL A 147 -5.64 -1.63 1.46
C VAL A 147 -6.89 -1.89 2.29
N ALA A 148 -7.32 -0.87 3.05
CA ALA A 148 -8.66 -0.85 3.60
C ALA A 148 -9.60 -0.62 2.43
N ALA A 149 -10.67 -1.44 2.35
CA ALA A 149 -11.77 -1.35 1.39
C ALA A 149 -11.94 0.09 0.90
N ALA A 150 -11.31 0.38 -0.25
CA ALA A 150 -11.50 1.64 -0.90
C ALA A 150 -12.97 1.63 -1.31
N GLU A 151 -13.81 2.26 -0.48
CA GLU A 151 -15.15 2.66 -0.87
C GLU A 151 -14.90 3.57 -2.08
N VAL A 152 -14.97 3.01 -3.29
CA VAL A 152 -14.82 3.77 -4.52
C VAL A 152 -16.00 4.73 -4.51
N GLY A 153 -15.74 5.96 -4.05
CA GLY A 153 -16.75 6.97 -3.78
C GLY A 153 -17.54 7.26 -5.04
N GLU A 154 -18.87 7.22 -4.87
CA GLU A 154 -19.91 7.49 -5.87
C GLU A 154 -19.72 8.77 -6.71
#